data_AF-A0A1V4ITM6-F1
#
_entry.id   AF-A0A1V4ITM6-F1
#
_cell.length_a   1.000
_cell.length_b   1.000
_cell.length_c   1.000
_cell.angle_alpha   90.00
_cell.angle_beta   90.00
_cell.angle_gamma   90.00
#
_symmetry.space_group_name_H-M   'P 1'
#
loop_
_entity.id
_entity.type
_entity.pdbx_description
1 polymer ?
#
loop_
_entity_poly.entity_id
_entity_poly.type
_entity_poly.pdbx_seq_one_letter_code
_entity_poly.pdbx_strand_id
1 'polypeptide(L)'
;MSKIYSDNTINYADNYICNKKSTIINDKSSIQASTTDNTDTIKNSKTNTDSIQISETNENLINTKKSKDALDYTLKDYSDNEKSQMVIALSTLNYYMECHGEETPLSTNCLEHSFSFTNYANKLVEYTKQVQETSPGFLPSNFLDFCEEYQKNLKNLGCN
;
A
#
# COMPACT_ATOMS: atom_id res chain seq x y z
N MET A 1 -19.10 43.82 4.59
CA MET A 1 -19.84 42.67 4.00
C MET A 1 -18.92 41.46 4.03
N SER A 2 -19.03 40.65 5.08
CA SER A 2 -18.25 39.40 5.23
C SER A 2 -19.00 38.27 4.53
N LYS A 3 -18.34 37.56 3.61
CA LYS A 3 -18.83 36.32 3.04
C LYS A 3 -18.53 35.19 4.03
N ILE A 4 -19.59 34.57 4.55
CA ILE A 4 -19.51 33.36 5.36
C ILE A 4 -19.21 32.21 4.39
N TYR A 5 -18.03 31.59 4.52
CA TYR A 5 -17.76 30.31 3.88
C TYR A 5 -18.50 29.24 4.69
N SER A 6 -19.42 28.53 4.03
CA SER A 6 -20.06 27.36 4.63
C SER A 6 -19.05 26.22 4.69
N ASP A 7 -18.71 25.80 5.89
CA ASP A 7 -18.00 24.55 6.17
C ASP A 7 -18.86 23.36 5.72
N ASN A 8 -18.74 22.98 4.45
CA ASN A 8 -19.18 21.67 3.98
C ASN A 8 -18.07 20.65 4.29
N THR A 9 -17.98 20.25 5.55
CA THR A 9 -17.31 19.01 5.93
C THR A 9 -18.16 17.84 5.43
N ILE A 10 -17.93 17.46 4.17
CA ILE A 10 -18.46 16.22 3.62
C ILE A 10 -17.81 15.08 4.40
N ASN A 11 -18.61 14.38 5.20
CA ASN A 11 -18.20 13.18 5.91
C ASN A 11 -18.10 12.03 4.89
N TYR A 12 -16.91 11.84 4.31
CA TYR A 12 -16.64 10.82 3.26
C TYR A 12 -16.64 9.36 3.77
N ALA A 13 -17.05 9.12 5.03
CA ALA A 13 -16.94 7.81 5.66
C ALA A 13 -18.23 6.95 5.63
N ASP A 14 -19.38 7.50 5.23
CA ASP A 14 -20.64 6.77 5.36
C ASP A 14 -21.01 6.00 4.08
N ASN A 15 -20.72 4.69 4.11
CA ASN A 15 -21.41 3.57 3.42
C ASN A 15 -20.65 2.73 2.38
N TYR A 16 -19.42 2.33 2.68
CA TYR A 16 -18.97 0.98 2.30
C TYR A 16 -18.52 0.23 3.56
N ILE A 17 -19.46 -0.35 4.32
CA ILE A 17 -19.09 -1.23 5.43
C ILE A 17 -18.64 -2.57 4.83
N CYS A 18 -17.34 -2.71 4.68
CA CYS A 18 -16.68 -3.96 4.34
C CYS A 18 -16.56 -4.81 5.61
N ASN A 19 -17.27 -5.94 5.68
CA ASN A 19 -17.11 -6.89 6.77
C ASN A 19 -15.80 -7.69 6.61
N LYS A 20 -14.66 -7.01 6.69
CA LYS A 20 -13.34 -7.66 6.74
C LYS A 20 -13.19 -8.25 8.14
N LYS A 21 -13.20 -9.58 8.27
CA LYS A 21 -12.83 -10.25 9.53
C LYS A 21 -11.35 -9.95 9.80
N SER A 22 -11.08 -8.97 10.66
CA SER A 22 -9.74 -8.74 11.18
C SER A 22 -9.32 -9.95 12.01
N THR A 23 -8.30 -10.67 11.55
CA THR A 23 -7.59 -11.64 12.40
C THR A 23 -6.47 -10.86 13.06
N ILE A 24 -6.70 -10.41 14.30
CA ILE A 24 -5.65 -9.81 15.12
C ILE A 24 -4.69 -10.94 15.50
N ILE A 25 -3.58 -11.07 14.79
CA ILE A 25 -2.45 -11.89 15.23
C ILE A 25 -1.72 -11.09 16.30
N ASN A 26 -2.06 -11.37 17.56
CA ASN A 26 -1.28 -10.92 18.71
C ASN A 26 -0.02 -11.78 18.81
N ASP A 27 1.01 -11.49 18.02
CA ASP A 27 2.32 -12.09 18.22
C ASP A 27 3.03 -11.42 19.40
N LYS A 28 2.62 -11.82 20.60
CA LYS A 28 3.43 -11.66 21.80
C LYS A 28 4.56 -12.70 21.74
N SER A 29 5.62 -12.40 21.00
CA SER A 29 6.82 -13.24 20.94
C SER A 29 7.44 -13.34 22.34
N SER A 30 7.18 -14.44 23.05
CA SER A 30 7.97 -14.81 24.22
C SER A 30 9.28 -15.40 23.72
N ILE A 31 10.38 -14.67 23.89
CA ILE A 31 11.72 -15.23 23.71
C ILE A 31 11.95 -16.21 24.87
N GLN A 32 11.74 -17.50 24.60
CA GLN A 32 12.18 -18.56 25.49
C GLN A 32 13.56 -19.03 25.01
N ALA A 33 14.61 -18.49 25.63
CA ALA A 33 15.96 -19.00 25.45
C ALA A 33 16.02 -20.42 26.03
N SER A 34 16.18 -21.43 25.17
CA SER A 34 16.53 -22.78 25.58
C SER A 34 17.96 -23.07 25.11
N THR A 35 18.90 -22.92 26.03
CA THR A 35 20.25 -23.50 25.93
C THR A 35 20.17 -25.00 26.16
N THR A 36 20.64 -25.82 25.23
CA THR A 36 21.28 -27.12 25.54
C THR A 36 22.22 -27.52 24.41
N ASP A 37 23.45 -27.86 24.80
CA ASP A 37 24.59 -28.24 23.96
C ASP A 37 24.53 -29.68 23.40
N ASN A 38 25.23 -29.85 22.26
CA ASN A 38 26.02 -31.01 21.78
C ASN A 38 25.34 -32.35 21.40
N THR A 39 25.38 -32.73 20.12
CA THR A 39 26.42 -33.61 19.50
C THR A 39 26.04 -34.08 18.08
N ASP A 40 27.06 -34.10 17.21
CA ASP A 40 27.22 -34.73 15.90
C ASP A 40 26.05 -35.46 15.21
N THR A 41 25.68 -34.98 14.00
CA THR A 41 25.88 -35.73 12.75
C THR A 41 25.74 -34.76 11.57
N ILE A 42 26.86 -34.47 10.91
CA ILE A 42 26.88 -33.76 9.62
C ILE A 42 26.20 -34.67 8.57
N LYS A 43 24.92 -34.43 8.30
CA LYS A 43 24.28 -34.80 7.04
C LYS A 43 24.08 -33.53 6.22
N ASN A 44 25.03 -33.35 5.32
CA ASN A 44 25.07 -32.29 4.33
C ASN A 44 23.83 -32.41 3.42
N SER A 45 22.76 -31.69 3.76
CA SER A 45 21.68 -31.34 2.85
C SER A 45 21.38 -29.87 3.02
N LYS A 46 22.40 -29.04 2.76
CA LYS A 46 22.27 -27.60 2.66
C LYS A 46 21.61 -27.30 1.30
N THR A 47 20.31 -27.51 1.23
CA THR A 47 19.50 -27.03 0.12
C THR A 47 19.54 -25.51 0.12
N ASN A 48 19.70 -24.91 -1.05
CA ASN A 48 19.83 -23.47 -1.33
C ASN A 48 18.59 -22.61 -0.95
N THR A 49 17.74 -23.07 -0.02
CA THR A 49 16.50 -22.42 0.38
C THR A 49 16.75 -21.06 1.04
N ASP A 50 17.76 -20.96 1.89
CA ASP A 50 18.04 -19.74 2.64
C ASP A 50 18.50 -18.60 1.73
N SER A 51 19.29 -18.91 0.68
CA SER A 51 19.79 -17.89 -0.24
C SER A 51 18.70 -17.30 -1.12
N ILE A 52 17.71 -18.12 -1.52
CA ILE A 52 16.57 -17.68 -2.33
C ILE A 52 15.67 -16.77 -1.49
N GLN A 53 15.33 -17.20 -0.27
CA GLN A 53 14.47 -16.43 0.64
C GLN A 53 15.07 -15.09 1.06
N ILE A 54 16.40 -15.01 1.29
CA ILE A 54 17.09 -13.74 1.58
C ILE A 54 17.07 -12.81 0.35
N SER A 55 17.25 -13.36 -0.86
CA SER A 55 17.22 -12.56 -2.09
C SER A 55 15.84 -11.98 -2.38
N GLU A 56 14.77 -12.75 -2.17
CA GLU A 56 13.38 -12.32 -2.34
C GLU A 56 12.99 -11.26 -1.30
N THR A 57 13.36 -11.46 -0.03
CA THR A 57 13.15 -10.46 1.03
C THR A 57 13.83 -9.13 0.70
N ASN A 58 15.05 -9.16 0.14
CA ASN A 58 15.76 -7.95 -0.25
C ASN A 58 15.09 -7.23 -1.42
N GLU A 59 14.60 -7.97 -2.41
CA GLU A 59 13.88 -7.38 -3.55
C GLU A 59 12.57 -6.71 -3.11
N ASN A 60 11.79 -7.39 -2.25
CA ASN A 60 10.57 -6.86 -1.65
C ASN A 60 10.82 -5.56 -0.86
N LEU A 61 11.90 -5.52 -0.07
CA LEU A 61 12.30 -4.32 0.68
C LEU A 61 12.69 -3.18 -0.27
N ILE A 62 13.45 -3.47 -1.32
CA ILE A 62 13.86 -2.48 -2.33
C ILE A 62 12.64 -1.92 -3.06
N ASN A 63 11.70 -2.77 -3.48
CA ASN A 63 10.49 -2.34 -4.19
C ASN A 63 9.54 -1.56 -3.27
N THR A 64 9.40 -1.95 -2.00
CA THR A 64 8.63 -1.19 -1.01
C THR A 64 9.22 0.21 -0.83
N LYS A 65 10.55 0.33 -0.73
CA LYS A 65 11.22 1.63 -0.63
C LYS A 65 11.01 2.47 -1.88
N LYS A 66 11.21 1.90 -3.07
CA LYS A 66 10.97 2.61 -4.34
C LYS A 66 9.53 3.08 -4.48
N SER A 67 8.57 2.28 -4.03
CA SER A 67 7.15 2.65 -4.04
C SER A 67 6.88 3.84 -3.13
N LYS A 68 7.45 3.84 -1.93
CA LYS A 68 7.40 5.00 -1.04
C LYS A 68 8.07 6.24 -1.67
N ASP A 69 9.26 6.09 -2.25
CA ASP A 69 9.98 7.19 -2.88
C ASP A 69 9.19 7.75 -4.09
N ALA A 70 8.53 6.90 -4.89
CA ALA A 70 7.64 7.31 -5.97
C ALA A 70 6.45 8.14 -5.45
N LEU A 71 5.84 7.72 -4.34
CA LEU A 71 4.75 8.44 -3.70
C LEU A 71 5.23 9.81 -3.21
N ASP A 72 6.37 9.86 -2.52
CA ASP A 72 6.97 11.11 -2.03
C ASP A 72 7.30 12.06 -3.18
N TYR A 73 7.83 11.56 -4.30
CA TYR A 73 8.09 12.37 -5.49
C TYR A 73 6.81 12.90 -6.14
N THR A 74 5.74 12.13 -6.12
CA THR A 74 4.45 12.57 -6.66
C THR A 74 3.86 13.68 -5.79
N LEU A 75 3.99 13.55 -4.46
CA LEU A 75 3.47 14.53 -3.50
C LEU A 75 4.30 15.82 -3.40
N LYS A 76 5.52 15.85 -3.93
CA LYS A 76 6.47 16.97 -3.73
C LYS A 76 5.93 18.31 -4.22
N ASP A 77 5.14 18.30 -5.29
CA ASP A 77 4.64 19.51 -5.98
C ASP A 77 3.28 19.97 -5.44
N TYR A 78 2.70 19.24 -4.48
CA TYR A 78 1.43 19.57 -3.84
C TYR A 78 1.65 20.40 -2.56
N SER A 79 0.73 21.29 -2.22
CA SER A 79 0.71 21.95 -0.90
C SER A 79 0.39 20.95 0.20
N ASP A 80 0.71 21.25 1.46
CA ASP A 80 0.49 20.30 2.57
C ASP A 80 -1.00 19.92 2.76
N ASN A 81 -1.91 20.85 2.47
CA ASN A 81 -3.33 20.57 2.47
C ASN A 81 -3.71 19.60 1.33
N GLU A 82 -3.21 19.82 0.12
CA GLU A 82 -3.47 18.93 -1.01
C GLU A 82 -2.83 17.56 -0.82
N LYS A 83 -1.61 17.48 -0.28
CA LYS A 83 -0.97 16.21 0.08
C LYS A 83 -1.85 15.39 1.01
N SER A 84 -2.38 16.04 2.05
CA SER A 84 -3.29 15.39 3.01
C SER A 84 -4.54 14.86 2.30
N GLN A 85 -5.12 15.62 1.38
CA GLN A 85 -6.27 15.18 0.57
C GLN A 85 -5.91 14.00 -0.35
N MET A 86 -4.76 14.01 -1.02
CA MET A 86 -4.30 12.90 -1.87
C MET A 86 -4.07 11.62 -1.07
N VAL A 87 -3.45 11.71 0.11
CA VAL A 87 -3.20 10.55 0.97
C VAL A 87 -4.50 9.97 1.53
N ILE A 88 -5.47 10.83 1.90
CA ILE A 88 -6.80 10.39 2.33
C ILE A 88 -7.51 9.69 1.17
N ALA A 89 -7.56 10.31 0.00
CA ALA A 89 -8.20 9.73 -1.19
C ALA A 89 -7.56 8.38 -1.58
N LEU A 90 -6.24 8.27 -1.52
CA LEU A 90 -5.50 7.02 -1.74
C LEU A 90 -5.88 5.94 -0.72
N SER A 91 -6.00 6.29 0.55
CA SER A 91 -6.39 5.36 1.61
C SER A 91 -7.84 4.89 1.43
N THR A 92 -8.75 5.80 1.10
CA THR A 92 -10.16 5.49 0.81
C THR A 92 -10.29 4.58 -0.41
N LEU A 93 -9.55 4.86 -1.48
CA LEU A 93 -9.59 4.02 -2.68
C LEU A 93 -8.98 2.64 -2.44
N ASN A 94 -7.88 2.55 -1.69
CA ASN A 94 -7.32 1.26 -1.26
C ASN A 94 -8.35 0.42 -0.51
N TYR A 95 -9.05 1.01 0.45
CA TYR A 95 -10.11 0.32 1.17
C TYR A 95 -11.22 -0.16 0.22
N TYR A 96 -11.65 0.69 -0.72
CA TYR A 96 -12.64 0.31 -1.72
C TYR A 96 -12.17 -0.86 -2.61
N MET A 97 -10.92 -0.82 -3.07
CA MET A 97 -10.28 -1.90 -3.83
C MET A 97 -10.28 -3.22 -3.03
N GLU A 98 -9.85 -3.20 -1.77
CA GLU A 98 -9.84 -4.38 -0.89
C GLU A 98 -11.22 -5.01 -0.73
N CYS A 99 -12.28 -4.19 -0.68
CA CYS A 99 -13.64 -4.68 -0.59
C CYS A 99 -14.16 -5.36 -1.85
N HIS A 100 -13.48 -5.14 -2.97
CA HIS A 100 -13.70 -5.83 -4.23
C HIS A 100 -12.74 -7.01 -4.42
N GLY A 101 -12.00 -7.39 -3.38
CA GLY A 101 -11.09 -8.53 -3.40
C GLY A 101 -9.71 -8.22 -4.00
N GLU A 102 -9.38 -6.95 -4.18
CA GLU A 102 -8.07 -6.54 -4.67
C GLU A 102 -7.03 -6.50 -3.56
N GLU A 103 -5.81 -6.92 -3.89
CA GLU A 103 -4.67 -6.78 -3.00
C GLU A 103 -4.11 -5.35 -3.08
N THR A 104 -3.89 -4.75 -1.91
CA THR A 104 -3.26 -3.44 -1.78
C THR A 104 -2.01 -3.54 -0.91
N PRO A 105 -1.13 -2.52 -0.92
CA PRO A 105 -0.01 -2.47 0.00
C PRO A 105 -0.41 -2.46 1.48
N LEU A 106 -1.67 -2.10 1.79
CA LEU A 106 -2.19 -2.08 3.17
C LEU A 106 -2.70 -3.46 3.61
N SER A 107 -3.26 -4.25 2.69
CA SER A 107 -3.74 -5.60 2.99
C SER A 107 -2.64 -6.67 2.94
N THR A 108 -1.57 -6.41 2.20
CA THR A 108 -0.51 -7.39 1.93
C THR A 108 0.72 -7.03 2.74
N ASN A 109 1.28 -8.01 3.46
CA ASN A 109 2.62 -7.85 4.04
C ASN A 109 3.66 -7.89 2.91
N CYS A 110 3.91 -6.73 2.30
CA CYS A 110 4.75 -6.57 1.12
C CYS A 110 6.22 -6.98 1.32
N LEU A 111 6.64 -7.20 2.57
CA LEU A 111 7.98 -7.69 2.90
C LEU A 111 8.07 -9.22 2.85
N GLU A 112 6.98 -9.92 3.17
CA GLU A 112 6.91 -11.37 3.26
C GLU A 112 6.36 -12.02 1.98
N HIS A 113 5.53 -11.29 1.23
CA HIS A 113 4.93 -11.76 -0.01
C HIS A 113 5.35 -10.88 -1.18
N SER A 114 5.63 -11.50 -2.32
CA SER A 114 5.85 -10.78 -3.57
C SER A 114 4.60 -9.96 -3.90
N PHE A 115 4.74 -8.64 -3.87
CA PHE A 115 3.69 -7.69 -4.21
C PHE A 115 4.14 -6.88 -5.42
N SER A 116 3.32 -6.84 -6.49
CA SER A 116 3.64 -6.03 -7.66
C SER A 116 3.03 -4.63 -7.52
N PHE A 117 3.89 -3.66 -7.20
CA PHE A 117 3.48 -2.26 -7.12
C PHE A 117 3.06 -1.71 -8.48
N THR A 118 3.62 -2.22 -9.58
CA THR A 118 3.20 -1.82 -10.92
C THR A 118 1.77 -2.23 -11.22
N ASN A 119 1.40 -3.48 -10.92
CA ASN A 119 0.03 -3.96 -11.13
C ASN A 119 -0.95 -3.22 -10.24
N TYR A 120 -0.59 -2.99 -8.97
CA TYR A 120 -1.38 -2.18 -8.05
C TYR A 120 -1.63 -0.78 -8.60
N ALA A 121 -0.61 -0.08 -9.10
CA ALA A 121 -0.77 1.27 -9.63
C ALA A 121 -1.63 1.32 -10.91
N ASN A 122 -1.57 0.30 -11.77
CA ASN A 122 -2.48 0.17 -12.91
C ASN A 122 -3.94 0.08 -12.44
N LYS A 123 -4.21 -0.81 -11.48
CA LYS A 123 -5.55 -0.98 -10.89
C LYS A 123 -6.01 0.29 -10.18
N LEU A 124 -5.13 0.98 -9.47
CA LEU A 124 -5.44 2.24 -8.82
C LEU A 124 -5.98 3.27 -9.82
N VAL A 125 -5.36 3.41 -10.99
CA VAL A 125 -5.83 4.30 -12.06
C VAL A 125 -7.19 3.86 -12.60
N GLU A 126 -7.38 2.57 -12.85
CA GLU A 126 -8.64 2.01 -13.34
C GLU A 126 -9.80 2.23 -12.36
N TYR A 127 -9.56 1.95 -11.07
CA TYR A 127 -10.52 2.16 -10.00
C TYR A 127 -10.83 3.64 -9.78
N THR A 128 -9.84 4.53 -9.85
CA THR A 128 -10.09 5.98 -9.80
C THR A 128 -11.03 6.42 -10.91
N LYS A 129 -10.80 5.97 -12.16
CA LYS A 129 -11.68 6.29 -13.31
C LYS A 129 -13.09 5.78 -13.07
N GLN A 130 -13.23 4.52 -12.66
CA GLN A 130 -14.52 3.91 -12.36
C GLN A 130 -15.28 4.71 -11.29
N VAL A 131 -14.62 5.03 -10.17
CA VAL A 131 -15.25 5.77 -9.06
C VAL A 131 -15.65 7.18 -9.47
N GLN A 132 -14.82 7.88 -10.28
CA GLN A 132 -15.16 9.20 -10.80
C GLN A 132 -16.37 9.17 -11.75
N GLU A 133 -16.53 8.09 -12.53
CA GLU A 133 -17.69 7.88 -13.40
C GLU A 133 -18.96 7.54 -12.63
N THR A 134 -18.87 6.63 -11.65
CA THR A 134 -20.05 6.15 -10.91
C THR A 134 -20.47 7.07 -9.76
N SER A 135 -19.51 7.80 -9.18
CA SER A 135 -19.69 8.66 -8.01
C SER A 135 -18.93 9.99 -8.16
N PRO A 136 -19.34 10.88 -9.09
CA PRO A 136 -18.66 12.16 -9.32
C PRO A 136 -18.54 12.99 -8.04
N GLY A 137 -17.35 13.54 -7.79
CA GLY A 137 -17.04 14.34 -6.60
C GLY A 137 -16.69 13.54 -5.34
N PHE A 138 -16.70 12.21 -5.39
CA PHE A 138 -16.24 11.38 -4.28
C PHE A 138 -14.72 11.49 -4.04
N LEU A 139 -13.94 11.58 -5.12
CA LEU A 139 -12.50 11.80 -5.10
C LEU A 139 -12.19 13.26 -5.49
N PRO A 140 -11.06 13.84 -5.02
CA PRO A 140 -10.58 15.13 -5.51
C PRO A 140 -10.48 15.13 -7.05
N SER A 141 -10.79 16.26 -7.69
CA SER A 141 -10.85 16.35 -9.16
C SER A 141 -9.51 16.06 -9.84
N ASN A 142 -8.38 16.37 -9.18
CA ASN A 142 -7.02 16.09 -9.64
C ASN A 142 -6.46 14.75 -9.15
N PHE A 143 -7.26 13.93 -8.46
CA PHE A 143 -6.77 12.67 -7.91
C PHE A 143 -6.40 11.65 -8.99
N LEU A 144 -7.08 11.69 -10.14
CA LEU A 144 -6.71 10.84 -11.28
C LEU A 144 -5.31 11.18 -11.81
N ASP A 145 -5.02 12.46 -11.99
CA ASP A 145 -3.70 12.94 -12.42
C ASP A 145 -2.62 12.50 -11.41
N PHE A 146 -2.91 12.61 -10.12
CA PHE A 146 -2.06 12.10 -9.04
C PHE A 146 -1.79 10.59 -9.18
N CYS A 147 -2.80 9.76 -9.44
CA CYS A 147 -2.61 8.31 -9.62
C CYS A 147 -1.76 7.99 -10.86
N GLU A 148 -2.00 8.68 -11.97
CA GLU A 148 -1.22 8.49 -13.21
C GLU A 148 0.23 8.94 -13.05
N GLU A 149 0.48 10.02 -12.30
CA GLU A 149 1.83 10.48 -11.98
C GLU A 149 2.55 9.53 -11.02
N TYR A 150 1.87 9.01 -10.00
CA TYR A 150 2.42 7.98 -9.12
C TYR A 150 2.81 6.71 -9.90
N GLN A 151 1.93 6.24 -10.80
CA GLN A 151 2.21 5.11 -11.68
C GLN A 151 3.45 5.38 -12.57
N LYS A 152 3.58 6.59 -13.12
CA LYS A 152 4.75 7.00 -13.90
C LYS A 152 6.03 7.01 -13.05
N ASN A 153 5.97 7.53 -11.83
CA ASN A 153 7.11 7.60 -10.92
C ASN A 153 7.57 6.21 -10.45
N LEU A 154 6.64 5.28 -10.22
CA LEU A 154 6.97 3.87 -9.96
C LEU A 154 7.78 3.25 -11.10
N LYS A 155 7.32 3.45 -12.35
CA LYS A 155 8.03 2.97 -13.55
C LYS A 155 9.42 3.60 -13.68
N ASN A 156 9.54 4.91 -13.45
CA ASN A 156 10.81 5.63 -13.53
C ASN A 156 11.84 5.14 -12.50
N LEU A 157 11.40 4.74 -11.31
CA LEU A 157 12.27 4.18 -10.26
C LEU A 157 12.55 2.67 -10.46
N GLY A 158 11.99 2.05 -11.50
CA GLY A 158 12.11 0.61 -11.73
C GLY A 158 11.56 -0.21 -10.56
N CYS A 159 10.42 0.22 -10.00
CA CYS A 159 9.66 -0.53 -9.01
C CYS A 159 8.80 -1.56 -9.75
N ASN A 160 8.85 -2.83 -9.32
CA ASN A 160 8.09 -3.92 -9.94
C ASN A 160 6.87 -4.30 -9.07
#